data_AF-A0A1C2Y2A9-F1
#
_entry.id   AF-A0A1C2Y2A9-F1
#
_cell.length_a   1.000
_cell.length_b   1.000
_cell.length_c   1.000
_cell.angle_alpha   90.00
_cell.angle_beta   90.00
_cell.angle_gamma   90.00
#
_symmetry.space_group_name_H-M   'P 1'
#
loop_
_entity.id
_entity.type
_entity.pdbx_description
1 polymer ?
#
loop_
_entity_poly.entity_id
_entity_poly.type
_entity_poly.pdbx_seq_one_letter_code
_entity_poly.pdbx_strand_id
1 'polypeptide(L)' 'MRKILPKGTSFDALCQGDIDLMMSHINSYSREKLGDKSPLDVFSFIYGYDDVLKNLGISRIPANKILLKPSLLKK' A
#
# COMPACT_ATOMS: atom_id res chain seq x y z
N MET A 1 7.43 0.61 0.83
CA MET A 1 8.00 -0.68 1.28
C MET A 1 9.18 -0.50 2.24
N ARG A 2 10.31 0.09 1.83
CA ARG A 2 11.50 0.24 2.71
C ARG A 2 11.29 0.94 4.05
N LYS A 3 10.27 1.81 4.16
CA LYS A 3 9.91 2.43 5.45
C LYS A 3 9.23 1.44 6.42
N ILE A 4 8.59 0.40 5.91
CA ILE A 4 7.86 -0.62 6.67
C ILE A 4 8.76 -1.86 6.87
N LEU A 5 9.45 -2.30 5.82
CA LEU A 5 10.44 -3.37 5.83
C LEU A 5 11.80 -2.79 5.44
N PRO A 6 12.62 -2.34 6.42
CA PRO A 6 13.94 -1.80 6.17
C PRO A 6 14.84 -2.74 5.35
N LYS A 7 15.91 -2.17 4.78
CA LYS A 7 16.88 -2.99 4.04
C LYS A 7 17.46 -4.06 4.98
N GLY A 8 17.49 -5.32 4.53
CA GLY A 8 17.95 -6.45 5.31
C GLY A 8 16.86 -7.18 6.08
N THR A 9 15.61 -6.70 6.08
CA THR A 9 14.47 -7.46 6.62
C THR A 9 14.08 -8.58 5.66
N SER A 10 14.01 -9.82 6.17
CA SER A 10 13.50 -10.96 5.40
C SER A 10 11.98 -10.86 5.19
N PHE A 11 11.50 -11.38 4.06
CA PHE A 11 10.09 -11.50 3.74
C PHE A 11 9.51 -12.88 4.13
N ASP A 12 10.32 -13.84 4.58
CA ASP A 12 9.93 -15.24 4.79
C ASP A 12 8.81 -15.42 5.83
N ALA A 13 8.69 -14.49 6.77
CA ALA A 13 7.69 -14.53 7.84
C ALA A 13 6.37 -13.82 7.48
N LEU A 14 6.29 -13.21 6.29
CA LEU A 14 5.10 -12.47 5.85
C LEU A 14 4.12 -13.42 5.19
N CYS A 15 2.85 -13.28 5.53
CA CYS A 15 1.76 -13.92 4.79
C CYS A 15 1.16 -12.95 3.75
N GLN A 16 0.27 -13.46 2.90
CA GLN A 16 -0.42 -12.62 1.90
C GLN A 16 -1.15 -11.44 2.57
N GLY A 17 -1.77 -11.65 3.73
CA GLY A 17 -2.44 -10.57 4.47
C GLY A 17 -1.50 -9.45 4.93
N ASP A 18 -0.26 -9.78 5.30
CA ASP A 18 0.75 -8.77 5.64
C ASP A 18 1.14 -7.94 4.42
N ILE A 19 1.25 -8.60 3.25
CA ILE A 19 1.55 -7.95 1.97
C ILE A 19 0.40 -7.06 1.54
N ASP A 20 -0.83 -7.55 1.58
CA ASP A 20 -2.05 -6.82 1.20
C ASP A 20 -2.20 -5.57 2.06
N LEU A 21 -2.02 -5.70 3.37
CA LEU A 21 -2.02 -4.59 4.32
C LEU A 21 -0.94 -3.57 3.95
N MET A 22 0.31 -4.02 3.84
CA MET A 22 1.44 -3.16 3.50
C MET A 22 1.21 -2.40 2.17
N MET A 23 0.77 -3.09 1.13
CA MET A 23 0.54 -2.51 -0.20
C MET A 23 -0.64 -1.55 -0.21
N SER A 24 -1.71 -1.84 0.53
CA SER A 24 -2.86 -0.94 0.71
C SER A 24 -2.42 0.41 1.30
N HIS A 25 -1.56 0.39 2.34
CA HIS A 25 -1.00 1.62 2.92
C HIS A 25 -0.06 2.35 1.96
N ILE A 26 0.82 1.64 1.25
CA ILE A 26 1.79 2.25 0.31
C ILE A 26 1.08 2.89 -0.89
N ASN A 27 0.08 2.21 -1.44
CA ASN A 27 -0.59 2.64 -2.66
C ASN A 27 -1.68 3.69 -2.40
N SER A 28 -2.14 3.83 -1.16
CA SER A 28 -3.05 4.91 -0.76
C SER A 28 -2.33 6.23 -0.42
N TYR A 29 -1.00 6.22 -0.30
CA TYR A 29 -0.22 7.42 0.06
C TYR A 29 -0.01 8.33 -1.16
N SER A 30 -0.45 9.59 -1.05
CA SER A 30 -0.27 10.61 -2.08
C SER A 30 1.19 11.00 -2.27
N ARG A 31 1.54 11.40 -3.49
CA ARG A 31 2.90 11.80 -3.84
C ARG A 31 2.85 13.06 -4.69
N GLU A 32 3.64 14.06 -4.30
CA GLU A 32 3.79 15.31 -5.04
C GLU A 32 4.12 15.07 -6.53
N LYS A 33 5.05 14.15 -6.81
CA LYS A 33 5.43 13.75 -8.18
C LYS A 33 4.30 13.12 -9.03
N LEU A 34 3.17 12.77 -8.41
CA LEU A 34 1.97 12.29 -9.08
C LEU A 34 0.85 13.35 -9.10
N GLY A 35 1.20 14.62 -8.87
CA GLY A 35 0.24 15.71 -8.72
C GLY A 35 -0.64 15.52 -7.48
N ASP A 36 -0.01 15.17 -6.35
CA ASP A 36 -0.64 14.86 -5.06
C ASP A 36 -1.67 13.72 -5.08
N LYS A 37 -1.64 12.89 -6.13
CA LYS A 37 -2.42 11.66 -6.22
C LYS A 37 -1.65 10.49 -5.63
N SER A 38 -2.38 9.51 -5.12
CA SER A 38 -1.80 8.23 -4.73
C SER A 38 -1.60 7.31 -5.95
N PRO A 39 -0.68 6.32 -5.88
CA PRO A 39 -0.61 5.28 -6.92
C PRO A 39 -1.95 4.60 -7.20
N LEU A 40 -2.77 4.39 -6.17
CA LEU A 40 -4.12 3.85 -6.29
C LEU A 40 -5.03 4.74 -7.12
N ASP A 41 -4.98 6.07 -6.92
CA ASP A 41 -5.76 7.05 -7.70
C ASP A 41 -5.37 7.01 -9.18
N VAL A 42 -4.06 7.03 -9.46
CA VAL A 42 -3.54 7.00 -10.83
C VAL A 42 -3.93 5.70 -11.53
N PHE A 43 -3.78 4.58 -10.83
CA PHE A 43 -4.18 3.27 -11.36
C PHE A 43 -5.68 3.23 -11.68
N SER A 44 -6.51 3.65 -10.73
CA SER A 44 -7.97 3.63 -10.87
C SER A 44 -8.45 4.52 -12.00
N PHE A 45 -7.77 5.66 -12.22
CA PHE A 45 -8.06 6.56 -13.32
C PHE A 45 -7.79 5.92 -14.70
N ILE A 46 -6.73 5.09 -14.82
CA ILE A 46 -6.36 4.46 -16.09
C ILE A 46 -7.16 3.19 -16.35
N TYR A 47 -7.42 2.38 -15.33
CA TYR A 47 -7.93 1.02 -15.48
C TYR A 47 -9.33 0.79 -14.88
N GLY A 48 -9.91 1.76 -14.20
CA GLY A 48 -11.14 1.58 -13.40
C GLY A 48 -10.84 1.07 -11.98
N TYR A 49 -11.84 1.17 -11.10
CA TYR A 49 -11.65 0.97 -9.66
C TYR A 49 -11.87 -0.49 -9.22
N ASP A 50 -13.00 -1.10 -9.56
CA ASP A 50 -13.51 -2.21 -8.74
C ASP A 50 -12.87 -3.58 -9.00
N ASP A 51 -12.86 -4.08 -10.23
CA ASP A 51 -12.52 -5.49 -10.47
C ASP A 51 -11.04 -5.79 -10.27
N VAL A 52 -10.16 -4.88 -10.69
CA VAL A 52 -8.71 -5.13 -10.65
C VAL A 52 -8.13 -4.94 -9.25
N LEU A 53 -8.58 -3.92 -8.51
CA LEU A 53 -8.08 -3.67 -7.15
C LEU A 53 -8.50 -4.77 -6.19
N LYS A 54 -9.72 -5.27 -6.32
CA LYS A 54 -10.22 -6.39 -5.53
C LYS A 54 -9.40 -7.65 -5.76
N ASN A 55 -9.08 -7.95 -7.02
CA ASN A 55 -8.25 -9.11 -7.37
C ASN A 55 -6.79 -8.99 -6.90
N LEU A 56 -6.29 -7.76 -6.72
CA LEU A 56 -4.95 -7.49 -6.20
C LEU A 56 -4.88 -7.47 -4.65
N GLY A 57 -6.00 -7.64 -3.94
CA GLY A 57 -6.04 -7.54 -2.47
C GLY A 57 -5.79 -6.12 -1.95
N ILE A 58 -5.89 -5.09 -2.80
CA ILE A 58 -5.58 -3.71 -2.42
C ILE A 58 -6.84 -2.99 -1.98
N SER A 59 -6.78 -2.40 -0.79
CA SER A 59 -7.84 -1.56 -0.23
C SER A 59 -7.40 -0.11 -0.11
N ARG A 60 -8.33 0.83 -0.29
CA ARG A 60 -8.06 2.24 -0.05
C ARG A 60 -8.00 2.54 1.44
N ILE A 61 -6.92 3.19 1.85
CA ILE A 61 -6.70 3.66 3.22
C ILE A 61 -6.91 5.18 3.28
N PRO A 62 -7.77 5.68 4.19
CA PRO A 62 -7.90 7.11 4.44
C PRO A 62 -6.57 7.74 4.85
N ALA A 63 -6.28 8.96 4.39
CA ALA A 63 -4.98 9.61 4.58
C ALA A 63 -4.51 9.63 6.04
N ASN A 64 -5.42 9.91 6.98
CA ASN A 64 -5.14 9.94 8.43
C ASN A 64 -4.88 8.55 9.06
N LYS A 65 -5.16 7.47 8.35
CA LYS A 65 -4.90 6.09 8.78
C LYS A 65 -3.68 5.47 8.11
N ILE A 66 -3.02 6.18 7.19
CA ILE A 66 -1.86 5.63 6.48
C ILE A 66 -0.66 5.51 7.43
N LEU A 67 -0.06 4.33 7.47
CA LEU A 67 1.09 4.03 8.32
C LEU A 67 2.24 3.47 7.48
N LEU A 68 3.28 4.28 7.25
CA LEU A 68 4.47 3.89 6.50
C LEU A 68 5.67 3.69 7.42
N LYS A 69 5.53 2.86 8.46
CA LYS A 69 6.60 2.55 9.42
C LYS A 69 6.54 1.09 9.86
N PRO A 70 7.61 0.53 10.46
CA PRO A 70 7.68 -0.91 10.75
C PRO A 70 6.60 -1.42 11.72
N SER A 71 6.03 -0.54 12.55
CA SER A 71 4.94 -0.91 13.46
C SER A 71 3.64 -1.31 12.74
N LEU A 72 3.53 -1.14 11.42
CA LEU A 72 2.38 -1.61 10.66
C LEU A 72 2.23 -3.14 10.73
N LEU A 73 3.36 -3.87 10.73
CA LEU A 73 3.40 -5.33 10.70
C LEU A 73 3.87 -5.91 12.04
N LYS A 74 3.87 -5.12 13.12
CA LYS A 74 4.16 -5.64 14.46
C LYS A 74 2.95 -6.42 14.97
N LYS A 75 3.19 -7.67 15.35
CA LYS A 75 2.24 -8.52 16.07
C LYS A 75 2.31 -8.22 17.56
#